data_AF-A0AAV0XSL9-F1
#
_entry.id   AF-A0AAV0XSL9-F1
#
_cell.length_a   1.000
_cell.length_b   1.000
_cell.length_c   1.000
_cell.angle_alpha   90.00
_cell.angle_beta   90.00
_cell.angle_gamma   90.00
#
_symmetry.space_group_name_H-M   'P 1'
#
loop_
_entity.id
_entity.type
_entity.pdbx_description
1 polymer ?
#
loop_
_entity_poly.entity_id
_entity_poly.type
_entity_poly.pdbx_seq_one_letter_code
_entity_poly.pdbx_strand_id
1 'polypeptide(L)' 'MDSISAAARAAINECFNYNVLAFFSFRGKTKRSFTNLKLCTVIYESLSSFRTDPKDEVKFNRTVDNYIKH' A
#
# COMPACT_ATOMS: atom_id res chain seq x y z
N MET A 1 -7.72 -16.31 -8.49
CA MET A 1 -6.32 -15.84 -8.31
C MET A 1 -6.40 -14.44 -7.74
N ASP A 2 -5.99 -14.27 -6.49
CA ASP A 2 -5.99 -12.95 -5.86
C ASP A 2 -4.91 -12.09 -6.53
N SER A 3 -5.30 -10.96 -7.09
CA SER A 3 -4.34 -10.03 -7.69
C SER A 3 -3.60 -9.28 -6.58
N ILE A 4 -2.32 -8.93 -6.80
CA ILE A 4 -1.56 -8.09 -5.86
C ILE A 4 -2.29 -6.81 -5.45
N SER A 5 -3.14 -6.27 -6.33
CA SER A 5 -3.97 -5.11 -6.05
C SER A 5 -5.04 -5.39 -4.98
N ALA A 6 -5.69 -6.54 -5.04
CA ALA A 6 -6.67 -6.95 -4.03
C ALA A 6 -5.99 -7.22 -2.68
N ALA A 7 -4.87 -7.95 -2.71
CA ALA A 7 -4.08 -8.26 -1.51
C ALA A 7 -3.55 -7.00 -0.81
N ALA A 8 -3.05 -6.01 -1.57
CA ALA A 8 -2.57 -4.75 -1.02
C ALA A 8 -3.68 -3.94 -0.33
N ARG A 9 -4.88 -3.88 -0.93
CA ARG A 9 -6.03 -3.18 -0.33
C ARG A 9 -6.49 -3.87 0.95
N ALA A 10 -6.59 -5.19 0.94
CA ALA A 10 -6.96 -5.97 2.11
C ALA A 10 -5.95 -5.74 3.26
N ALA A 11 -4.65 -5.85 2.97
CA ALA A 11 -3.60 -5.61 3.96
C ALA A 11 -3.67 -4.19 4.57
N ILE A 12 -3.94 -3.17 3.76
CA ILE A 12 -4.10 -1.80 4.27
C ILE A 12 -5.32 -1.71 5.20
N ASN A 13 -6.45 -2.33 4.85
CA ASN A 13 -7.66 -2.32 5.69
C ASN A 13 -7.47 -3.04 7.02
N GLU A 14 -6.74 -4.15 7.02
CA GLU A 14 -6.42 -4.87 8.26
C GLU A 14 -5.47 -4.07 9.16
N CYS A 15 -4.57 -3.28 8.58
CA CYS A 15 -3.54 -2.55 9.32
C CYS A 15 -3.92 -1.10 9.67
N PHE A 16 -4.95 -0.50 9.04
CA PHE A 16 -5.31 0.91 9.24
C PHE A 16 -6.80 1.13 9.43
N ASN A 17 -7.12 2.00 10.39
CA ASN A 17 -8.39 2.69 10.41
C ASN A 17 -8.41 3.78 9.33
N TYR A 18 -9.53 3.90 8.59
CA TYR A 18 -9.73 4.90 7.56
C TYR A 18 -9.42 6.34 8.02
N ASN A 19 -9.85 6.71 9.23
CA ASN A 19 -9.62 8.05 9.77
C ASN A 19 -8.13 8.34 9.99
N VAL A 20 -7.33 7.32 10.30
CA VAL A 20 -5.88 7.44 10.43
C VAL A 20 -5.25 7.52 9.03
N LEU A 21 -5.69 6.67 8.11
CA LEU A 21 -5.19 6.62 6.73
C LEU A 21 -5.39 7.96 6.00
N ALA A 22 -6.48 8.68 6.28
CA ALA A 22 -6.79 9.97 5.70
C ALA A 22 -5.70 11.05 5.91
N PHE A 23 -4.84 10.91 6.93
CA PHE A 23 -3.71 11.82 7.18
C PHE A 23 -2.47 11.53 6.34
N PHE A 24 -2.49 10.46 5.54
CA PHE A 24 -1.35 10.01 4.75
C PHE A 24 -1.61 10.16 3.24
N SER A 25 -0.53 10.28 2.48
CA SER A 25 -0.50 10.05 1.04
C SER A 25 0.73 9.21 0.71
N PHE A 26 0.76 8.60 -0.46
CA PHE A 26 1.82 7.64 -0.79
C PHE A 26 3.23 8.20 -0.58
N ARG A 27 3.55 9.34 -1.21
CA ARG A 27 4.89 9.97 -1.13
C ARG A 27 4.99 11.11 -0.13
N GLY A 28 3.86 11.64 0.35
CA GLY A 28 3.82 12.84 1.19
C GLY A 28 4.14 14.14 0.43
N LYS A 29 3.20 15.08 0.42
CA LYS A 29 3.41 16.45 -0.11
C LYS A 29 2.65 17.45 0.75
N THR A 30 1.35 17.22 0.89
CA THR A 30 0.46 17.93 1.81
C THR A 30 0.06 17.08 3.02
N LYS A 31 0.07 15.76 2.85
CA LYS A 31 -0.17 14.74 3.87
C LYS A 31 1.15 14.06 4.28
N ARG A 32 1.14 13.30 5.39
CA ARG A 32 2.30 12.51 5.83
C ARG A 32 2.61 11.40 4.82
N SER A 33 3.89 11.07 4.63
CA SER A 33 4.29 10.02 3.68
C SER A 33 3.96 8.63 4.24
N PHE A 34 3.18 7.86 3.49
CA PHE A 34 2.85 6.47 3.82
C PHE A 34 4.05 5.55 3.65
N THR A 35 4.86 5.76 2.60
CA THR A 35 6.06 4.94 2.36
C THR A 35 7.11 5.09 3.47
N ASN A 36 7.04 6.15 4.26
CA ASN A 36 7.93 6.36 5.40
C ASN A 36 7.50 5.56 6.65
N LEU A 37 6.30 4.98 6.65
CA LEU A 37 5.86 4.11 7.74
C LEU A 37 6.52 2.74 7.57
N LYS A 38 7.12 2.23 8.66
CA LYS A 38 7.59 0.83 8.71
C LYS A 38 6.49 -0.17 8.33
N LEU A 39 5.24 0.19 8.56
CA LEU A 39 4.07 -0.61 8.18
C LEU A 39 3.92 -0.77 6.67
N CYS A 40 4.28 0.23 5.86
CA CYS A 40 4.33 0.08 4.40
C CYS A 40 5.35 -0.99 4.00
N THR A 41 6.52 -1.02 4.66
CA THR A 41 7.53 -2.07 4.46
C THR A 41 6.99 -3.43 4.88
N VAL A 42 6.32 -3.54 6.04
CA VAL A 42 5.72 -4.81 6.49
C VAL A 42 4.68 -5.32 5.49
N ILE A 43 3.77 -4.47 5.02
CA ILE A 43 2.76 -4.84 4.02
C ILE A 43 3.43 -5.26 2.72
N TYR A 44 4.46 -4.52 2.28
CA TYR A 44 5.25 -4.89 1.12
C TYR A 44 5.85 -6.29 1.33
N GLU A 45 6.74 -6.50 2.30
CA GLU A 45 7.39 -7.80 2.55
C GLU A 45 6.41 -8.97 2.70
N SER A 46 5.29 -8.76 3.39
CA SER A 46 4.25 -9.79 3.61
C SER A 46 3.58 -10.27 2.32
N LEU A 47 3.58 -9.43 1.27
CA LEU A 47 3.01 -9.75 -0.04
C LEU A 47 4.07 -10.17 -1.07
N SER A 48 5.27 -10.55 -0.63
CA SER A 48 6.40 -10.93 -1.51
C SER A 48 6.05 -12.04 -2.50
N SER A 49 5.23 -13.01 -2.11
CA SER A 49 4.75 -14.08 -3.00
C SER A 49 3.88 -13.59 -4.17
N PHE A 50 3.32 -12.38 -4.09
CA PHE A 50 2.57 -11.73 -5.16
C PHE A 50 3.43 -10.83 -6.06
N ARG A 51 4.73 -10.66 -5.72
CA ARG A 51 5.68 -9.81 -6.45
C ARG A 51 6.80 -10.63 -7.09
N THR A 52 6.42 -11.49 -8.03
CA THR A 52 7.38 -12.35 -8.72
C THR A 52 8.03 -11.66 -9.93
N ASP A 53 7.42 -10.60 -10.45
CA ASP A 53 7.92 -9.82 -11.58
C ASP A 53 8.06 -8.32 -11.21
N PRO A 54 9.05 -7.59 -11.75
CA PRO A 54 9.15 -6.14 -11.57
C PRO A 54 7.86 -5.35 -11.84
N LYS A 55 6.99 -5.84 -12.75
CA LYS A 55 5.68 -5.24 -13.03
C LYS A 55 4.73 -5.30 -11.84
N ASP A 56 4.85 -6.31 -10.99
CA ASP A 56 4.04 -6.44 -9.77
C ASP A 56 4.41 -5.35 -8.77
N GLU A 57 5.68 -4.97 -8.72
CA GLU A 57 6.17 -3.88 -7.88
C GLU A 57 5.55 -2.53 -8.29
N VAL A 58 5.53 -2.25 -9.59
CA VAL A 58 4.86 -1.08 -10.15
C VAL A 58 3.35 -1.13 -9.85
N LYS A 59 2.74 -2.31 -9.97
CA LYS A 59 1.32 -2.51 -9.70
C LYS A 59 0.97 -2.34 -8.22
N PHE A 60 1.82 -2.81 -7.31
CA PHE A 60 1.69 -2.57 -5.87
C PHE A 60 1.72 -1.07 -5.58
N ASN A 61 2.77 -0.38 -6.00
CA ASN A 61 2.95 1.05 -5.76
C ASN A 61 1.76 1.87 -6.28
N ARG A 62 1.31 1.58 -7.51
CA ARG A 62 0.13 2.22 -8.10
C ARG A 62 -1.15 1.92 -7.32
N THR A 63 -1.33 0.68 -6.86
CA THR A 63 -2.51 0.30 -6.08
C THR A 63 -2.54 1.06 -4.76
N VAL A 64 -1.43 1.06 -4.01
CA VAL A 64 -1.33 1.73 -2.71
C VAL A 64 -1.53 3.23 -2.87
N ASP A 65 -0.91 3.85 -3.87
CA ASP A 65 -1.06 5.29 -4.14
C ASP A 65 -2.50 5.67 -4.48
N ASN A 66 -3.17 4.89 -5.32
CA ASN A 66 -4.57 5.13 -5.64
C ASN A 66 -5.49 4.87 -4.45
N TYR A 67 -5.19 3.86 -3.64
CA TYR A 67 -6.05 3.47 -2.53
C TYR A 67 -6.02 4.51 -1.41
N ILE A 68 -4.86 5.06 -1.06
CA ILE A 68 -4.70 6.02 0.04
C ILE A 68 -5.22 7.43 -0.32
N LYS A 69 -5.39 7.73 -1.62
CA LYS A 69 -5.97 8.99 -2.08
C LYS A 69 -7.48 9.09 -1.83
N HIS A 70 -8.17 7.95 -1.68
CA HIS A 70 -9.63 7.84 -1.56
C HIS A 70 -10.01 7.24 -0.20
#